data_AF-S8DNQ7-F1
#
_entry.id   AF-S8DNQ7-F1
#
_cell.length_a   1.000
_cell.length_b   1.000
_cell.length_c   1.000
_cell.angle_alpha   90.00
_cell.angle_beta   90.00
_cell.angle_gamma   90.00
#
_symmetry.space_group_name_H-M   'P 1'
#
loop_
_entity.id
_entity.type
_entity.pdbx_description
1 polymer ?
#
loop_
_entity_poly.entity_id
_entity_poly.type
_entity_poly.pdbx_seq_one_letter_code
_entity_poly.pdbx_strand_id
1 'polypeptide(L)'
;MTLREGLTAALAAKTGGRVVQQSFGITMEEPKKLYWLLYSGQGSQAMDEKLTENTYDLPDGLEAFPKGATSDAPVSEVVAVTLKEEVDIDDFMAYQDTITEAMKKEPAFRGIARSVPDREARTLWVIVGWQSKEAHMWWAGANGELLKRFGDSMHPKSGGMVHIPFTDL
;
A
#
# COMPACT_ATOMS: atom_id res chain seq x y z
N MET A 1 -4.43 -12.02 -28.43
CA MET A 1 -3.69 -11.04 -27.63
C MET A 1 -4.70 -10.06 -27.06
N THR A 2 -4.93 -10.12 -25.75
CA THR A 2 -5.85 -9.21 -25.05
C THR A 2 -5.18 -7.85 -24.81
N LEU A 3 -5.98 -6.80 -24.54
CA LEU A 3 -5.45 -5.48 -24.15
C LEU A 3 -4.50 -5.58 -22.95
N ARG A 4 -4.83 -6.47 -22.01
CA ARG A 4 -4.05 -6.84 -20.83
C ARG A 4 -2.66 -7.37 -21.20
N GLU A 5 -2.61 -8.41 -22.04
CA GLU A 5 -1.36 -9.01 -22.51
C GLU A 5 -0.48 -7.99 -23.26
N GLY A 6 -1.09 -7.09 -24.05
CA GLY A 6 -0.36 -6.05 -24.77
C GLY A 6 0.26 -4.98 -23.87
N LEU A 7 -0.46 -4.51 -22.85
CA LEU A 7 0.05 -3.54 -21.87
C LEU A 7 1.18 -4.13 -21.04
N THR A 8 1.03 -5.35 -20.55
CA THR A 8 2.05 -6.03 -19.74
C THR A 8 3.30 -6.33 -20.57
N ALA A 9 3.17 -6.76 -21.83
CA ALA A 9 4.31 -6.96 -22.72
C ALA A 9 5.02 -5.64 -23.08
N ALA A 10 4.27 -4.57 -23.35
CA ALA A 10 4.85 -3.25 -23.63
C ALA A 10 5.60 -2.68 -22.42
N LEU A 11 5.05 -2.84 -21.21
CA LEU A 11 5.69 -2.41 -19.98
C LEU A 11 6.93 -3.26 -19.65
N ALA A 12 6.85 -4.58 -19.80
CA ALA A 12 8.00 -5.46 -19.66
C ALA A 12 9.11 -5.07 -20.65
N ALA A 13 8.76 -4.81 -21.93
CA ALA A 13 9.74 -4.35 -22.92
C ALA A 13 10.37 -3.01 -22.55
N LYS A 14 9.57 -2.04 -22.09
CA LYS A 14 10.04 -0.71 -21.69
C LYS A 14 10.93 -0.75 -20.45
N THR A 15 10.62 -1.62 -19.51
CA THR A 15 11.32 -1.73 -18.22
C THR A 15 12.49 -2.72 -18.25
N GLY A 16 12.74 -3.37 -19.40
CA GLY A 16 13.75 -4.42 -19.51
C GLY A 16 13.42 -5.68 -18.70
N GLY A 17 12.12 -5.99 -18.55
CA GLY A 17 11.61 -7.13 -17.79
C GLY A 17 11.58 -6.91 -16.29
N ARG A 18 11.82 -5.69 -15.82
CA ARG A 18 11.84 -5.38 -14.38
C ARG A 18 10.45 -5.43 -13.77
N VAL A 19 9.45 -4.81 -14.38
CA VAL A 19 8.06 -4.92 -13.91
C VAL A 19 7.45 -6.23 -14.38
N VAL A 20 7.00 -7.04 -13.42
CA VAL A 20 6.40 -8.36 -13.66
C VAL A 20 4.91 -8.40 -13.35
N GLN A 21 4.41 -7.44 -12.57
CA GLN A 21 2.98 -7.30 -12.27
C GLN A 21 2.62 -5.82 -12.04
N GLN A 22 1.37 -5.48 -12.31
CA GLN A 22 0.83 -4.14 -12.04
C GLN A 22 -0.64 -4.23 -11.65
N SER A 23 -1.07 -3.30 -10.80
CA SER A 23 -2.47 -3.15 -10.41
C SER A 23 -2.82 -1.68 -10.35
N PHE A 24 -4.05 -1.34 -10.71
CA PHE A 24 -4.49 0.05 -10.73
C PHE A 24 -5.92 0.17 -10.20
N GLY A 25 -6.27 1.35 -9.75
CA GLY A 25 -7.62 1.64 -9.27
C GLY A 25 -7.85 3.12 -9.09
N ILE A 26 -9.11 3.50 -9.04
CA ILE A 26 -9.54 4.87 -8.76
C ILE A 26 -9.94 4.93 -7.28
N THR A 27 -9.47 5.94 -6.55
CA THR A 27 -9.83 6.09 -5.14
C THR A 27 -11.33 6.32 -4.97
N MET A 28 -11.88 5.73 -3.91
CA MET A 28 -13.28 5.88 -3.54
C MET A 28 -13.60 7.27 -3.00
N GLU A 29 -12.62 7.94 -2.38
CA GLU A 29 -12.72 9.30 -1.85
C GLU A 29 -12.64 10.36 -2.94
N GLU A 30 -11.79 10.14 -3.95
CA GLU A 30 -11.56 11.10 -5.02
C GLU A 30 -11.60 10.42 -6.40
N PRO A 31 -12.79 10.18 -6.99
CA PRO A 31 -12.95 9.37 -8.20
C PRO A 31 -12.26 9.87 -9.50
N LYS A 32 -11.48 10.95 -9.41
CA LYS A 32 -10.66 11.51 -10.49
C LYS A 32 -9.17 11.18 -10.35
N LYS A 33 -8.75 10.56 -9.24
CA LYS A 33 -7.36 10.18 -8.98
C LYS A 33 -7.16 8.70 -9.27
N LEU A 34 -6.27 8.41 -10.22
CA LEU A 34 -5.78 7.08 -10.52
C LEU A 34 -4.59 6.76 -9.61
N TYR A 35 -4.61 5.57 -9.02
CA TYR A 35 -3.49 4.99 -8.32
C TYR A 35 -3.01 3.77 -9.11
N TRP A 36 -1.70 3.68 -9.29
CA TRP A 36 -1.07 2.61 -10.06
C TRP A 36 0.09 2.05 -9.26
N LEU A 37 -0.01 0.76 -8.93
CA LEU A 37 1.02 -0.03 -8.29
C LEU A 37 1.79 -0.80 -9.35
N LEU A 38 3.11 -0.61 -9.35
CA LEU A 38 4.04 -1.33 -10.22
C LEU A 38 4.88 -2.27 -9.34
N TYR A 39 4.96 -3.54 -9.73
CA TYR A 39 5.71 -4.56 -9.00
C TYR A 39 6.79 -5.16 -9.87
N SER A 40 8.02 -5.14 -9.36
CA SER A 40 9.17 -5.77 -10.01
C SER A 40 9.59 -7.06 -9.33
N GLY A 41 10.07 -8.02 -10.14
CA GLY A 41 10.47 -9.36 -9.68
C GLY A 41 11.74 -9.38 -8.80
N GLN A 42 12.39 -8.24 -8.61
CA GLN A 42 13.57 -8.04 -7.76
C GLN A 42 13.23 -7.29 -6.46
N GLY A 43 11.95 -7.23 -6.07
CA GLY A 43 11.45 -6.18 -5.18
C GLY A 43 11.18 -4.92 -6.00
N SER A 44 10.54 -3.91 -5.41
CA SER A 44 10.09 -2.72 -6.11
C SER A 44 11.12 -1.60 -6.09
N GLN A 45 11.79 -1.38 -7.23
CA GLN A 45 12.68 -0.24 -7.43
C GLN A 45 11.90 0.98 -7.87
N ALA A 46 12.22 2.14 -7.29
CA ALA A 46 11.74 3.42 -7.78
C ALA A 46 12.17 3.62 -9.25
N MET A 47 11.22 3.76 -10.16
CA MET A 47 11.50 4.07 -11.55
C MET A 47 11.58 5.59 -11.70
N ASP A 48 12.76 6.08 -12.11
CA ASP A 48 13.03 7.50 -12.35
C ASP A 48 12.33 8.06 -13.62
N GLU A 49 11.28 7.39 -14.11
CA GLU A 49 10.45 7.90 -15.19
C GLU A 49 9.21 8.56 -14.62
N LYS A 50 9.07 9.88 -14.85
CA LYS A 50 7.87 10.68 -14.57
C LYS A 50 6.63 10.10 -15.28
N LEU A 51 6.04 9.06 -14.71
CA LEU A 51 4.64 8.75 -14.86
C LEU A 51 3.89 9.83 -14.07
N THR A 52 2.95 10.49 -14.73
CA THR A 52 2.23 11.68 -14.25
C THR A 52 1.66 11.55 -12.84
N GLU A 53 1.38 12.68 -12.19
CA GLU A 53 0.83 12.86 -10.83
C GLU A 53 0.06 11.62 -10.30
N ASN A 54 0.64 10.97 -9.28
CA ASN A 54 0.11 9.84 -8.48
C ASN A 54 0.52 8.39 -8.87
N THR A 55 1.63 8.18 -9.57
CA THR A 55 2.29 6.87 -9.56
C THR A 55 3.13 6.72 -8.29
N TYR A 56 2.94 5.62 -7.57
CA TYR A 56 3.80 5.28 -6.43
C TYR A 56 4.60 4.05 -6.81
N ASP A 57 5.91 4.22 -6.89
CA ASP A 57 6.78 3.06 -6.87
C ASP A 57 6.64 2.39 -5.52
N LEU A 58 6.35 1.09 -5.54
CA LEU A 58 6.42 0.35 -4.31
C LEU A 58 7.89 0.43 -3.81
N PRO A 59 8.10 0.49 -2.50
CA PRO A 59 9.43 0.56 -1.92
C PRO A 59 10.15 -0.78 -1.84
N ASP A 60 11.47 -0.78 -2.08
CA ASP A 60 12.34 -1.95 -1.91
C ASP A 60 12.05 -2.63 -0.54
N GLY A 61 11.91 -3.97 -0.54
CA GLY A 61 11.60 -4.76 0.65
C GLY A 61 10.16 -5.28 0.77
N LEU A 62 9.24 -4.91 -0.14
CA LEU A 62 8.03 -5.72 -0.36
C LEU A 62 8.43 -7.00 -1.14
N GLU A 63 8.85 -8.03 -0.42
CA GLU A 63 9.39 -9.27 -1.02
C GLU A 63 8.38 -10.02 -1.91
N ALA A 64 7.07 -9.80 -1.74
CA ALA A 64 6.03 -10.40 -2.56
C ALA A 64 4.92 -9.38 -2.90
N PHE A 65 4.39 -9.47 -4.13
CA PHE A 65 3.20 -8.71 -4.51
C PHE A 65 2.04 -9.11 -3.59
N PRO A 66 1.43 -8.17 -2.85
CA PRO A 66 0.55 -8.52 -1.75
C PRO A 66 -0.86 -8.79 -2.26
N LYS A 67 -1.05 -9.85 -3.07
CA LYS A 67 -2.34 -10.20 -3.70
C LYS A 67 -3.50 -10.19 -2.71
N GLY A 68 -3.30 -10.77 -1.52
CA GLY A 68 -4.27 -10.72 -0.42
C GLY A 68 -4.65 -9.30 0.02
N ALA A 69 -3.73 -8.34 -0.04
CA ALA A 69 -3.98 -6.94 0.28
C ALA A 69 -4.42 -6.10 -0.93
N THR A 70 -4.27 -6.59 -2.16
CA THR A 70 -4.56 -5.88 -3.42
C THR A 70 -5.58 -6.63 -4.27
N SER A 71 -5.13 -7.44 -5.24
CA SER A 71 -5.96 -8.08 -6.27
C SER A 71 -7.05 -8.99 -5.74
N ASP A 72 -6.83 -9.60 -4.58
CA ASP A 72 -7.75 -10.54 -3.94
C ASP A 72 -8.65 -9.85 -2.91
N ALA A 73 -8.38 -8.57 -2.61
CA ALA A 73 -9.19 -7.74 -1.74
C ALA A 73 -10.19 -6.90 -2.57
N PRO A 74 -11.49 -6.93 -2.25
CA PRO A 74 -12.46 -6.03 -2.89
C PRO A 74 -12.12 -4.54 -2.73
N VAL A 75 -11.51 -4.18 -1.59
CA VAL A 75 -11.05 -2.82 -1.30
C VAL A 75 -9.69 -2.89 -0.62
N SER A 76 -8.75 -2.08 -1.08
CA SER A 76 -7.46 -1.87 -0.43
C SER A 76 -7.38 -0.48 0.16
N GLU A 77 -6.86 -0.38 1.38
CA GLU A 77 -6.39 0.86 1.97
C GLU A 77 -4.91 1.05 1.60
N VAL A 78 -4.54 2.24 1.12
CA VAL A 78 -3.15 2.63 0.93
C VAL A 78 -2.84 3.78 1.87
N VAL A 79 -1.80 3.61 2.69
CA VAL A 79 -1.32 4.59 3.67
C VAL A 79 0.12 4.94 3.35
N ALA A 80 0.37 6.23 3.22
CA ALA A 80 1.72 6.79 3.04
C ALA A 80 1.91 7.91 4.06
N VAL A 81 2.65 7.62 5.14
CA VAL A 81 2.79 8.55 6.27
C VAL A 81 4.24 8.71 6.68
N THR A 82 4.60 9.92 7.08
CA THR A 82 5.92 10.24 7.63
C THR A 82 5.86 10.14 9.14
N LEU A 83 6.77 9.37 9.75
CA LEU A 83 6.90 9.26 11.20
C LEU A 83 7.60 10.50 11.77
N LYS A 84 7.19 10.95 12.97
CA LYS A 84 7.90 12.03 13.68
C LYS A 84 9.34 11.63 14.00
N GLU A 85 10.24 12.59 14.15
CA GLU A 85 11.68 12.34 14.36
C GLU A 85 11.95 11.54 15.64
N GLU A 86 11.19 11.80 16.70
CA GLU A 86 11.35 11.16 18.01
C GLU A 86 10.87 9.70 18.07
N VAL A 87 10.21 9.20 17.03
CA VAL A 87 9.70 7.82 16.99
C VAL A 87 10.84 6.86 16.70
N ASP A 88 11.05 5.84 17.53
CA ASP A 88 11.97 4.77 17.16
C ASP A 88 11.30 3.87 16.08
N ILE A 89 11.97 3.69 14.93
CA ILE A 89 11.39 2.97 13.80
C ILE A 89 11.23 1.48 14.12
N ASP A 90 12.19 0.86 14.81
CA ASP A 90 12.13 -0.57 15.10
C ASP A 90 11.02 -0.89 16.12
N ASP A 91 10.91 -0.09 17.18
CA ASP A 91 9.82 -0.16 18.15
C ASP A 91 8.45 0.12 17.51
N PHE A 92 8.37 1.10 16.61
CA PHE A 92 7.14 1.37 15.86
C PHE A 92 6.75 0.20 14.94
N MET A 93 7.72 -0.44 14.26
CA MET A 93 7.47 -1.61 13.43
C MET A 93 7.05 -2.83 14.26
N ALA A 94 7.61 -3.02 15.45
CA ALA A 94 7.14 -4.06 16.39
C ALA A 94 5.71 -3.77 16.88
N TYR A 95 5.37 -2.50 17.07
CA TYR A 95 3.99 -2.11 17.36
C TYR A 95 3.03 -2.36 16.18
N GLN A 96 3.48 -2.14 14.93
CA GLN A 96 2.72 -2.51 13.74
C GLN A 96 2.40 -4.02 13.68
N ASP A 97 3.28 -4.89 14.20
CA ASP A 97 2.98 -6.32 14.34
C ASP A 97 1.76 -6.55 15.23
N THR A 98 1.63 -5.79 16.32
CA THR A 98 0.47 -5.88 17.20
C THR A 98 -0.83 -5.51 16.48
N ILE A 99 -0.80 -4.45 15.66
CA ILE A 99 -1.94 -4.06 14.81
C ILE A 99 -2.25 -5.18 13.81
N THR A 100 -1.22 -5.75 13.18
CA THR A 100 -1.35 -6.83 12.19
C THR A 100 -1.99 -8.08 12.79
N GLU A 101 -1.55 -8.49 13.97
CA GLU A 101 -2.13 -9.62 14.70
C GLU A 101 -3.57 -9.35 15.16
N ALA A 102 -3.95 -8.10 15.40
CA ALA A 102 -5.34 -7.73 15.63
C ALA A 102 -6.18 -7.85 14.35
N MET A 103 -5.71 -7.32 13.23
CA MET A 103 -6.41 -7.40 11.93
C MET A 103 -6.61 -8.84 11.45
N LYS A 104 -5.62 -9.71 11.66
CA LYS A 104 -5.71 -11.14 11.29
C LYS A 104 -6.88 -11.89 11.95
N LYS A 105 -7.45 -11.36 13.03
CA LYS A 105 -8.61 -11.94 13.72
C LYS A 105 -9.94 -11.56 13.05
N GLU A 106 -9.93 -10.57 12.16
CA GLU A 106 -11.13 -10.08 11.50
C GLU A 106 -11.47 -10.91 10.26
N PRO A 107 -12.71 -11.44 10.15
CA PRO A 107 -13.13 -12.19 8.96
C PRO A 107 -13.10 -11.37 7.66
N ALA A 108 -13.19 -10.05 7.77
CA ALA A 108 -13.18 -9.13 6.63
C ALA A 108 -11.77 -8.75 6.16
N PHE A 109 -10.72 -9.07 6.94
CA PHE A 109 -9.33 -8.83 6.56
C PHE A 109 -8.90 -9.77 5.43
N ARG A 110 -8.08 -9.27 4.51
CA ARG A 110 -7.62 -10.03 3.33
C ARG A 110 -6.10 -10.10 3.21
N GLY A 111 -5.39 -9.14 3.79
CA GLY A 111 -3.94 -9.16 3.84
C GLY A 111 -3.37 -7.79 4.16
N ILE A 112 -2.08 -7.76 4.46
CA ILE A 112 -1.33 -6.51 4.65
C ILE A 112 0.05 -6.66 4.04
N ALA A 113 0.56 -5.58 3.48
CA ALA A 113 1.98 -5.39 3.27
C ALA A 113 2.38 -3.99 3.72
N ARG A 114 3.62 -3.88 4.20
CA ARG A 114 4.13 -2.65 4.78
C ARG A 114 5.64 -2.59 4.65
N SER A 115 6.18 -1.39 4.65
CA SER A 115 7.62 -1.17 4.61
C SER A 115 7.98 0.26 5.00
N VAL A 116 9.26 0.45 5.27
CA VAL A 116 9.88 1.78 5.41
C VAL A 116 11.01 1.84 4.37
N PRO A 117 10.72 2.16 3.09
CA PRO A 117 11.71 2.20 2.00
C PRO A 117 12.99 2.90 2.37
N ASP A 118 12.80 4.05 2.98
CA ASP A 118 13.82 5.01 3.27
C ASP A 118 13.63 5.38 4.74
N ARG A 119 14.52 4.82 5.57
CA ARG A 119 14.54 5.06 7.01
C ARG A 119 15.00 6.48 7.33
N GLU A 120 15.73 7.15 6.43
CA GLU A 120 16.11 8.56 6.57
C GLU A 120 14.92 9.47 6.27
N ALA A 121 14.13 9.15 5.22
CA ALA A 121 12.87 9.84 4.94
C ALA A 121 11.72 9.46 5.88
N ARG A 122 11.91 8.42 6.71
CA ARG A 122 10.98 7.96 7.77
C ARG A 122 9.56 7.74 7.25
N THR A 123 9.43 7.37 5.99
CA THR A 123 8.14 7.21 5.32
C THR A 123 7.71 5.76 5.43
N LEU A 124 6.61 5.54 6.14
CA LEU A 124 5.92 4.26 6.22
C LEU A 124 4.94 4.14 5.06
N TRP A 125 5.02 3.00 4.39
CA TRP A 125 4.02 2.53 3.45
C TRP A 125 3.25 1.36 4.04
N VAL A 126 1.92 1.41 3.92
CA VAL A 126 1.04 0.30 4.29
C VAL A 126 -0.01 0.11 3.19
N ILE A 127 -0.23 -1.14 2.79
CA ILE A 127 -1.34 -1.56 1.95
C ILE A 127 -2.12 -2.63 2.70
N VAL A 128 -3.40 -2.40 2.96
CA VAL A 128 -4.26 -3.30 3.72
C VAL A 128 -5.47 -3.70 2.90
N GLY A 129 -5.72 -4.99 2.74
CA GLY A 129 -6.88 -5.51 2.02
C GLY A 129 -8.06 -5.78 2.95
N TRP A 130 -9.25 -5.37 2.51
CA TRP A 130 -10.51 -5.51 3.22
C TRP A 130 -11.62 -6.00 2.29
N GLN A 131 -12.63 -6.66 2.88
CA GLN A 131 -13.83 -7.05 2.16
C GLN A 131 -14.69 -5.85 1.71
N SER A 132 -14.64 -4.74 2.44
CA SER A 132 -15.25 -3.47 2.05
C SER A 132 -14.63 -2.31 2.84
N LYS A 133 -14.86 -1.08 2.38
CA LYS A 133 -14.49 0.15 3.11
C LYS A 133 -15.18 0.22 4.48
N GLU A 134 -16.44 -0.17 4.55
CA GLU A 134 -17.23 -0.15 5.79
C GLU A 134 -16.67 -1.13 6.83
N ALA A 135 -16.20 -2.30 6.40
CA ALA A 135 -15.57 -3.26 7.28
C ALA A 135 -14.27 -2.71 7.89
N HIS A 136 -13.43 -2.05 7.07
CA HIS A 136 -12.25 -1.35 7.56
C HIS A 136 -12.63 -0.27 8.57
N MET A 137 -13.54 0.65 8.20
CA MET A 137 -13.92 1.77 9.06
C MET A 137 -14.53 1.31 10.38
N TRP A 138 -15.33 0.24 10.37
CA TRP A 138 -15.86 -0.37 11.58
C TRP A 138 -14.72 -0.88 12.47
N TRP A 139 -13.78 -1.64 11.90
CA TRP A 139 -12.66 -2.21 12.63
C TRP A 139 -11.78 -1.11 13.25
N ALA A 140 -11.45 -0.08 12.48
CA ALA A 140 -10.67 1.06 12.95
C ALA A 140 -11.37 1.80 14.09
N GLY A 141 -12.69 1.99 14.00
CA GLY A 141 -13.49 2.59 15.06
C GLY A 141 -13.52 1.75 16.34
N ALA A 142 -13.67 0.43 16.23
CA ALA A 142 -13.66 -0.49 17.36
C ALA A 142 -12.28 -0.62 18.04
N ASN A 143 -11.21 -0.36 17.28
CA ASN A 143 -9.82 -0.47 17.73
C ASN A 143 -9.13 0.90 17.88
N GLY A 144 -9.90 1.97 18.12
CA GLY A 144 -9.35 3.33 18.21
C GLY A 144 -8.24 3.50 19.25
N GLU A 145 -8.34 2.82 20.41
CA GLU A 145 -7.28 2.84 21.44
C GLU A 145 -6.02 2.14 20.95
N LEU A 146 -6.16 1.00 20.26
CA LEU A 146 -5.03 0.33 19.63
C LEU A 146 -4.38 1.24 18.60
N LEU A 147 -5.15 1.94 17.76
CA LEU A 147 -4.65 2.82 16.71
C LEU A 147 -4.15 4.19 17.22
N LYS A 148 -4.37 4.52 18.49
CA LYS A 148 -3.98 5.83 19.04
C LYS A 148 -2.49 6.10 18.88
N ARG A 149 -1.64 5.12 19.21
CA ARG A 149 -0.19 5.23 19.05
C ARG A 149 0.22 5.40 17.59
N PHE A 150 -0.53 4.81 16.65
CA PHE A 150 -0.29 4.98 15.22
C PHE A 150 -0.43 6.45 14.83
N GLY A 151 -1.57 7.07 15.18
CA GLY A 151 -1.80 8.49 14.92
C GLY A 151 -0.83 9.43 15.65
N ASP A 152 -0.52 9.13 16.92
CA ASP A 152 0.40 9.95 17.72
C ASP A 152 1.86 9.92 17.19
N SER A 153 2.22 8.90 16.41
CA SER A 153 3.56 8.73 15.82
C SER A 153 3.74 9.45 14.49
N MET A 154 2.68 10.01 13.89
CA MET A 154 2.74 10.63 12.56
C MET A 154 3.10 12.11 12.63
N HIS A 155 3.92 12.55 11.68
CA HIS A 155 4.17 13.97 11.48
C HIS A 155 2.85 14.68 11.10
N PRO A 156 2.52 15.87 11.63
CA PRO A 156 1.24 16.54 11.36
C PRO A 156 0.96 16.86 9.88
N LYS A 157 2.00 16.87 9.06
CA LYS A 157 1.93 17.08 7.59
C LYS A 157 2.14 15.77 6.81
N SER A 158 2.07 14.61 7.45
CA SER A 158 2.17 13.33 6.77
C SER A 158 1.09 13.19 5.70
N GLY A 159 1.32 12.28 4.75
CA GLY A 159 0.33 11.96 3.73
C GLY A 159 -0.97 11.37 4.28
N GLY A 160 -1.81 10.93 3.35
CA GLY A 160 -3.16 10.48 3.63
C GLY A 160 -3.33 8.96 3.56
N MET A 161 -4.58 8.58 3.75
CA MET A 161 -5.10 7.23 3.61
C MET A 161 -6.20 7.24 2.55
N VAL A 162 -6.19 6.27 1.64
CA VAL A 162 -7.19 6.18 0.56
C VAL A 162 -7.65 4.75 0.37
N HIS A 163 -8.92 4.59 -0.03
CA HIS A 163 -9.50 3.29 -0.37
C HIS A 163 -9.57 3.12 -1.88
N ILE A 164 -9.10 1.97 -2.38
CA ILE A 164 -8.91 1.71 -3.79
C ILE A 164 -9.33 0.27 -4.09
N PRO A 165 -10.31 0.04 -4.99
CA PRO A 165 -10.60 -1.28 -5.52
C PRO A 165 -9.59 -1.60 -6.65
N PHE A 166 -8.45 -2.20 -6.29
CA PHE A 166 -7.42 -2.50 -7.28
C PHE A 166 -7.88 -3.58 -8.28
N THR A 167 -7.44 -3.42 -9.52
CA THR A 167 -7.61 -4.40 -10.60
C THR A 167 -6.24 -4.75 -11.19
N ASP A 168 -5.98 -6.04 -11.37
CA ASP A 168 -4.75 -6.54 -11.99
C ASP A 168 -4.77 -6.45 -13.51
N LEU A 169 -3.62 -6.10 -14.09
CA LEU A 169 -3.32 -6.29 -15.52
C LEU A 169 -2.31 -7.43 -15.74
#